data_AF-A0AAV1RPN1-F1
#
_entry.id   AF-A0AAV1RPN1-F1
#
_cell.length_a   1.000
_cell.length_b   1.000
_cell.length_c   1.000
_cell.angle_alpha   90.00
_cell.angle_beta   90.00
_cell.angle_gamma   90.00
#
_symmetry.space_group_name_H-M   'P 1'
#
loop_
_entity.id
_entity.type
_entity.pdbx_description
1 polymer ?
#
loop_
_entity_poly.entity_id
_entity_poly.type
_entity_poly.pdbx_seq_one_letter_code
_entity_poly.pdbx_strand_id
1 'polypeptide(L)'
;MVDFLRKKEGKRVQIREVVLVYSFKVLANIYFSKDIIDIDQGGRRVFELVRKIMGLFTTLNISDLYPILGSLDLQGLSRKSNECSIRIQELWENLIKERREGRKDAGEDDDLSKGKDFLDALLDGGYSDEQIHIIFLFLPFGSGRRICAGIPMVGKIVPLALAHLIHNFDWSLPNNMLPDELDMDERYGITMMKEQPLELVPKWKK
;
A
#
# COMPACT_ATOMS: atom_id res chain seq x y z
N MET A 1 2.37 5.36 10.11
CA MET A 1 1.69 4.25 10.83
C MET A 1 1.67 4.48 12.33
N VAL A 2 2.82 4.78 12.92
CA VAL A 2 2.99 5.05 14.36
C VAL A 2 2.03 6.14 14.85
N ASP A 3 1.92 7.27 14.14
CA ASP A 3 1.02 8.37 14.56
C ASP A 3 -0.46 7.97 14.61
N PHE A 4 -0.90 7.14 13.67
CA PHE A 4 -2.26 6.60 13.68
C PHE A 4 -2.49 5.71 14.91
N LEU A 5 -1.51 4.86 15.25
CA LEU A 5 -1.60 4.00 16.44
C LEU A 5 -1.57 4.81 17.74
N ARG A 6 -0.73 5.87 17.80
CA ARG A 6 -0.71 6.82 18.93
C ARG A 6 -2.07 7.50 19.12
N LYS A 7 -2.71 7.96 18.04
CA LYS A 7 -4.09 8.51 18.08
C LYS A 7 -5.17 7.50 18.52
N LYS A 8 -4.85 6.20 18.51
CA LYS A 8 -5.74 5.10 18.93
C LYS A 8 -5.34 4.48 20.27
N GLU A 9 -4.50 5.16 21.05
CA GLU A 9 -4.15 4.74 22.41
C GLU A 9 -5.39 4.42 23.25
N GLY A 10 -5.33 3.31 24.00
CA GLY A 10 -6.43 2.80 24.82
C GLY A 10 -7.61 2.18 24.03
N LYS A 11 -7.56 2.12 22.69
CA LYS A 11 -8.65 1.59 21.85
C LYS A 11 -8.24 0.28 21.17
N ARG A 12 -9.21 -0.60 20.91
CA ARG A 12 -8.98 -1.84 20.15
C ARG A 12 -8.69 -1.51 18.68
N VAL A 13 -7.60 -2.06 18.15
CA VAL A 13 -7.16 -1.86 16.77
C VAL A 13 -6.85 -3.22 16.12
N GLN A 14 -7.33 -3.43 14.90
CA GLN A 14 -7.01 -4.63 14.11
C GLN A 14 -5.67 -4.43 13.38
N ILE A 15 -4.56 -4.86 13.99
CA ILE A 15 -3.20 -4.67 13.44
C ILE A 15 -3.06 -5.21 12.02
N ARG A 16 -3.67 -6.36 11.71
CA ARG A 16 -3.68 -6.92 10.35
C ARG A 16 -4.20 -5.93 9.30
N GLU A 17 -5.28 -5.24 9.62
CA GLU A 17 -5.91 -4.27 8.72
C GLU A 17 -5.04 -3.01 8.59
N VAL A 18 -4.48 -2.53 9.71
CA VAL A 18 -3.59 -1.36 9.71
C VAL A 18 -2.35 -1.62 8.86
N VAL A 19 -1.66 -2.74 9.06
CA VAL A 19 -0.43 -3.08 8.31
C VAL A 19 -0.71 -3.09 6.81
N LEU A 20 -1.79 -3.78 6.38
CA LEU A 20 -2.11 -3.90 4.97
C LEU A 20 -2.52 -2.55 4.35
N VAL A 21 -3.31 -1.72 5.05
CA VAL A 21 -3.66 -0.37 4.58
C VAL A 21 -2.42 0.50 4.42
N TYR A 22 -1.49 0.43 5.37
CA TYR A 22 -0.23 1.16 5.29
C TYR A 22 0.70 0.63 4.18
N SER A 23 0.63 -0.67 3.82
CA SER A 23 1.31 -1.17 2.63
C SER A 23 0.79 -0.52 1.34
N PHE A 24 -0.54 -0.38 1.21
CA PHE A 24 -1.13 0.35 0.09
C PHE A 24 -0.78 1.85 0.12
N LYS A 25 -0.64 2.47 1.31
CA LYS A 25 -0.16 3.84 1.46
C LYS A 25 1.26 4.02 0.90
N VAL A 26 2.17 3.10 1.19
CA VAL A 26 3.54 3.16 0.67
C VAL A 26 3.54 3.05 -0.85
N LEU A 27 2.81 2.08 -1.42
CA LEU A 27 2.70 1.92 -2.87
C LEU A 27 2.11 3.17 -3.53
N ALA A 28 1.06 3.73 -2.94
CA ALA A 28 0.45 4.97 -3.39
C ALA A 28 1.43 6.16 -3.41
N ASN A 29 2.23 6.30 -2.35
CA ASN A 29 3.23 7.36 -2.27
C ASN A 29 4.35 7.17 -3.31
N ILE A 30 4.77 5.92 -3.55
CA ILE A 30 5.76 5.59 -4.60
C ILE A 30 5.21 5.95 -5.99
N TYR A 31 3.94 5.64 -6.24
CA TYR A 31 3.37 5.82 -7.57
C TYR A 31 2.99 7.26 -7.90
N PHE A 32 2.53 8.03 -6.91
CA PHE A 32 1.88 9.33 -7.13
C PHE A 32 2.37 10.45 -6.21
N SER A 33 3.32 10.16 -5.32
CA SER A 33 3.78 11.07 -4.26
C SER A 33 2.63 11.77 -3.51
N LYS A 34 1.49 11.07 -3.40
CA LYS A 34 0.26 11.55 -2.77
C LYS A 34 -0.06 10.72 -1.55
N ASP A 35 -0.38 11.40 -0.46
CA ASP A 35 -0.94 10.76 0.72
C ASP A 35 -2.41 10.40 0.45
N ILE A 36 -2.63 9.21 -0.08
CA ILE A 36 -3.98 8.69 -0.40
C ILE A 36 -4.88 8.57 0.86
N ILE A 37 -4.32 8.70 2.07
CA ILE A 37 -5.04 8.56 3.35
C ILE A 37 -5.22 9.91 4.08
N ASP A 38 -4.67 11.01 3.59
CA ASP A 38 -4.89 12.30 4.25
C ASP A 38 -6.19 12.92 3.76
N ILE A 39 -7.31 12.46 4.33
CA ILE A 39 -8.56 13.15 4.13
C ILE A 39 -9.38 13.11 5.41
N ASP A 40 -9.39 14.23 6.10
CA ASP A 40 -10.57 14.60 6.87
C ASP A 40 -11.73 14.80 5.87
N GLN A 41 -12.78 13.99 6.06
CA GLN A 41 -14.04 13.87 5.29
C GLN A 41 -14.09 12.87 4.09
N GLY A 42 -13.12 12.79 3.18
CA GLY A 42 -13.15 11.88 2.00
C GLY A 42 -12.39 10.53 2.13
N GLY A 43 -11.61 10.33 3.19
CA GLY A 43 -10.60 9.25 3.30
C GLY A 43 -11.22 7.92 3.65
N ARG A 44 -12.39 7.98 4.28
CA ARG A 44 -13.23 6.81 4.56
C ARG A 44 -13.61 6.06 3.29
N ARG A 45 -13.89 6.74 2.18
CA ARG A 45 -14.33 6.08 0.94
C ARG A 45 -13.19 5.28 0.31
N VAL A 46 -12.00 5.86 0.22
CA VAL A 46 -10.81 5.16 -0.27
C VAL A 46 -10.40 4.03 0.67
N PHE A 47 -10.43 4.29 1.98
CA PHE A 47 -10.17 3.29 3.01
C PHE A 47 -11.11 2.08 2.89
N GLU A 48 -12.41 2.30 2.70
CA GLU A 48 -13.39 1.23 2.48
C GLU A 48 -13.12 0.44 1.20
N LEU A 49 -12.69 1.11 0.12
CA LEU A 49 -12.31 0.45 -1.12
C LEU A 49 -11.08 -0.43 -0.92
N VAL A 50 -10.01 0.11 -0.32
CA VAL A 50 -8.81 -0.65 0.05
C VAL A 50 -9.19 -1.85 0.92
N ARG A 51 -10.08 -1.65 1.90
CA ARG A 51 -10.59 -2.74 2.76
C ARG A 51 -11.31 -3.85 1.98
N LYS A 52 -12.18 -3.47 1.04
CA LYS A 52 -12.91 -4.42 0.19
C LYS A 52 -11.95 -5.20 -0.72
N ILE A 53 -11.00 -4.51 -1.33
CA ILE A 53 -9.93 -5.10 -2.16
C ILE A 53 -9.08 -6.08 -1.34
N MET A 54 -8.64 -5.67 -0.14
CA MET A 54 -7.89 -6.52 0.79
C MET A 54 -8.67 -7.79 1.17
N GLY A 55 -9.97 -7.67 1.40
CA GLY A 55 -10.84 -8.82 1.65
C GLY A 55 -10.83 -9.80 0.49
N LEU A 56 -10.92 -9.30 -0.75
CA LEU A 56 -10.91 -10.13 -1.95
C LEU A 56 -9.56 -10.82 -2.17
N PHE A 57 -8.45 -10.11 -2.04
CA PHE A 57 -7.10 -10.68 -2.26
C PHE A 57 -6.69 -11.72 -1.23
N THR A 58 -7.22 -11.64 -0.01
CA THR A 58 -6.92 -12.62 1.06
C THR A 58 -7.93 -13.76 1.12
N THR A 59 -8.97 -13.73 0.30
CA THR A 59 -9.94 -14.82 0.21
C THR A 59 -9.39 -15.92 -0.70
N LEU A 60 -9.34 -17.15 -0.19
CA LEU A 60 -9.04 -18.30 -1.02
C LEU A 60 -10.19 -18.54 -2.00
N ASN A 61 -9.88 -18.57 -3.28
CA ASN A 61 -10.82 -18.89 -4.34
C ASN A 61 -10.88 -20.42 -4.52
N ILE A 62 -12.03 -21.03 -4.25
CA ILE A 62 -12.26 -22.47 -4.34
C ILE A 62 -12.09 -22.94 -5.79
N SER A 63 -12.46 -22.10 -6.76
CA SER A 63 -12.28 -22.39 -8.19
C SER A 63 -10.82 -22.45 -8.62
N ASP A 64 -9.89 -21.85 -7.86
CA ASP A 64 -8.45 -21.97 -8.11
C ASP A 64 -7.87 -23.28 -7.55
N LEU A 65 -8.51 -23.87 -6.54
CA LEU A 65 -8.15 -25.20 -6.02
C LEU A 65 -8.75 -26.33 -6.88
N TYR A 66 -9.88 -26.07 -7.53
CA TYR A 66 -10.60 -27.04 -8.35
C TYR A 66 -10.96 -26.42 -9.71
N PRO A 67 -10.09 -26.57 -10.73
CA PRO A 67 -10.27 -25.93 -12.04
C PRO A 67 -11.61 -26.26 -12.74
N ILE A 68 -12.22 -27.40 -12.43
CA ILE A 68 -13.53 -27.79 -12.97
C ILE A 68 -14.68 -26.86 -12.53
N LEU A 69 -14.49 -26.13 -11.42
CA LEU A 69 -15.42 -25.14 -10.88
C LEU A 69 -15.09 -23.71 -11.34
N GLY A 70 -14.16 -23.55 -12.29
CA GLY A 70 -13.66 -22.27 -12.78
C GLY A 70 -14.73 -21.35 -13.39
N SER A 71 -15.73 -21.91 -14.06
CA SER A 71 -16.77 -21.14 -14.77
C SER A 71 -17.94 -20.69 -13.90
N LEU A 72 -18.06 -21.21 -12.67
CA LEU A 72 -19.26 -21.06 -11.85
C LEU A 72 -19.25 -19.83 -10.92
N ASP A 73 -18.11 -19.12 -10.80
CA ASP A 73 -17.88 -17.98 -9.87
C ASP A 73 -18.56 -18.20 -8.51
N LEU A 74 -18.34 -19.37 -7.89
CA LEU A 74 -19.12 -19.86 -6.75
C LEU A 74 -19.13 -18.92 -5.53
N GLN A 75 -18.10 -18.08 -5.40
CA GLN A 75 -17.95 -17.12 -4.30
C GLN A 75 -18.30 -15.67 -4.70
N GLY A 76 -18.69 -15.46 -5.96
CA GLY A 76 -18.95 -14.15 -6.56
C GLY A 76 -17.71 -13.25 -6.58
N LEU A 77 -16.51 -13.84 -6.53
CA LEU A 77 -15.25 -13.10 -6.38
C LEU A 77 -14.95 -12.31 -7.64
N SER A 78 -15.25 -12.88 -8.81
CA SER A 78 -15.03 -12.21 -10.09
C SER A 78 -15.90 -10.96 -10.20
N ARG A 79 -17.19 -11.06 -9.84
CA ARG A 79 -18.11 -9.91 -9.81
C ARG A 79 -17.67 -8.82 -8.83
N LYS A 80 -17.31 -9.20 -7.60
CA LYS A 80 -16.86 -8.24 -6.57
C LYS A 80 -15.52 -7.59 -6.93
N SER A 81 -14.62 -8.34 -7.57
CA SER A 81 -13.33 -7.85 -8.07
C SER A 81 -13.52 -6.83 -9.19
N ASN A 82 -14.44 -7.09 -10.13
CA ASN A 82 -14.76 -6.14 -11.20
C ASN A 82 -15.32 -4.82 -10.65
N GLU A 83 -16.25 -4.89 -9.68
CA GLU A 83 -16.81 -3.71 -9.01
C GLU A 83 -15.71 -2.87 -8.32
N CYS A 84 -14.74 -3.53 -7.67
CA CYS A 84 -13.62 -2.82 -7.06
C CYS A 84 -12.67 -2.21 -8.11
N SER A 85 -12.44 -2.92 -9.22
CA SER A 85 -11.56 -2.46 -10.29
C SER A 85 -12.06 -1.18 -10.94
N ILE A 86 -13.38 -1.08 -11.19
CA ILE A 86 -14.01 0.14 -11.74
C ILE A 86 -13.79 1.33 -10.79
N ARG A 87 -14.04 1.15 -9.50
CA ARG A 87 -13.87 2.24 -8.51
C ARG A 87 -12.41 2.66 -8.31
N ILE A 88 -11.47 1.73 -8.45
CA ILE A 88 -10.03 2.04 -8.44
C ILE A 88 -9.66 2.83 -9.70
N GLN A 89 -10.18 2.45 -10.87
CA GLN A 89 -9.95 3.18 -12.12
C GLN A 89 -10.41 4.62 -12.01
N GLU A 90 -11.61 4.87 -11.47
CA GLU A 90 -12.11 6.23 -11.22
C GLU A 90 -11.16 7.07 -10.33
N LEU A 91 -10.52 6.45 -9.33
CA LEU A 91 -9.53 7.15 -8.48
C LEU A 91 -8.28 7.54 -9.27
N TRP A 92 -7.75 6.63 -10.09
CA TRP A 92 -6.57 6.90 -10.90
C TRP A 92 -6.83 7.90 -12.02
N GLU A 93 -8.01 7.87 -12.65
CA GLU A 93 -8.40 8.81 -13.72
C GLU A 93 -8.32 10.26 -13.23
N ASN A 94 -8.86 10.52 -12.04
CA ASN A 94 -8.81 11.85 -11.44
C ASN A 94 -7.36 12.30 -11.20
N LEU A 95 -6.50 11.41 -10.72
CA LEU A 95 -5.10 11.71 -10.43
C LEU A 95 -4.27 11.98 -11.70
N ILE A 96 -4.46 11.15 -12.74
CA ILE A 96 -3.77 11.32 -14.03
C ILE A 96 -4.20 12.64 -14.68
N LYS A 97 -5.51 12.93 -14.66
CA LYS A 97 -6.07 14.16 -15.22
C LYS A 97 -5.52 15.40 -14.50
N GLU A 98 -5.57 15.41 -13.17
CA GLU A 98 -5.02 16.50 -12.34
C GLU A 98 -3.53 16.73 -12.65
N ARG A 99 -2.74 15.66 -12.81
CA ARG A 99 -1.31 15.78 -13.13
C ARG A 99 -1.05 16.30 -14.55
N ARG A 100 -1.85 15.87 -15.53
CA ARG A 100 -1.74 16.36 -16.91
C ARG A 100 -2.15 17.82 -17.03
N GLU A 101 -3.17 18.25 -16.29
CA GLU A 101 -3.61 19.65 -16.24
C GLU A 101 -2.56 20.53 -15.56
N GLY A 102 -2.05 20.14 -14.39
CA GLY A 102 -0.98 20.89 -13.70
C GLY A 102 0.30 21.03 -14.52
N ARG A 103 0.62 20.05 -15.37
CA ARG A 103 1.75 20.11 -16.32
C ARG A 103 1.53 21.07 -17.50
N LYS A 104 0.28 21.36 -17.87
CA LYS A 104 -0.03 22.35 -18.93
C LYS A 104 0.09 23.78 -18.41
N ASP A 105 -0.16 23.98 -17.12
CA ASP A 105 -0.12 25.29 -16.46
C ASP A 105 1.31 25.68 -16.01
N ALA A 106 2.19 24.70 -15.78
CA ALA A 106 3.61 24.91 -15.53
C ALA A 106 4.35 25.11 -16.87
N GLY A 107 4.80 26.34 -17.14
CA GLY A 107 5.59 26.66 -18.34
C GLY A 107 6.90 25.88 -18.43
N GLU A 108 7.50 25.88 -19.63
CA GLU A 108 8.70 25.12 -20.07
C GLU A 108 9.98 25.28 -19.22
N ASP A 109 10.00 26.16 -18.21
CA ASP A 109 11.22 26.64 -17.53
C ASP A 109 11.26 26.36 -16.02
N ASP A 110 10.40 25.49 -15.49
CA ASP A 110 10.52 25.01 -14.09
C ASP A 110 11.37 23.74 -14.03
N ASP A 111 12.52 23.89 -13.38
CA ASP A 111 13.62 22.94 -13.24
C ASP A 111 13.16 21.49 -12.96
N LEU A 112 13.62 20.58 -13.81
CA LEU A 112 13.39 19.13 -13.90
C LEU A 112 13.81 18.31 -12.65
N SER A 113 13.97 18.93 -11.49
CA SER A 113 14.67 18.36 -10.33
C SER A 113 13.80 18.10 -9.09
N LYS A 114 12.52 18.50 -9.05
CA LYS A 114 11.63 18.16 -7.92
C LYS A 114 10.92 16.82 -8.12
N GLY A 115 11.62 15.75 -7.77
CA GLY A 115 11.03 14.45 -7.41
C GLY A 115 10.00 13.90 -8.40
N LYS A 116 10.46 13.45 -9.58
CA LYS A 116 9.60 12.72 -10.53
C LYS A 116 9.16 11.40 -9.91
N ASP A 117 7.85 11.23 -9.72
CA ASP A 117 7.28 9.97 -9.27
C ASP A 117 7.12 8.97 -10.43
N PHE A 118 6.60 7.79 -10.14
CA PHE A 118 6.44 6.77 -11.18
C PHE A 118 5.40 7.19 -12.24
N LEU A 119 4.32 7.89 -11.86
CA LEU A 119 3.37 8.44 -12.82
C LEU A 119 4.08 9.44 -13.75
N ASP A 120 4.99 10.26 -13.24
CA ASP A 120 5.75 11.20 -14.05
C ASP A 120 6.63 10.52 -15.09
N ALA A 121 7.28 9.42 -14.72
CA ALA A 121 8.06 8.63 -15.66
C ALA A 121 7.20 8.03 -16.79
N LEU A 122 5.96 7.61 -16.48
CA LEU A 122 5.01 7.12 -17.48
C LEU A 122 4.49 8.24 -18.39
N LEU A 123 4.21 9.41 -17.84
CA LEU A 123 3.78 10.57 -18.63
C LEU A 123 4.89 11.06 -19.57
N ASP A 124 6.13 11.15 -19.06
CA ASP A 124 7.32 11.53 -19.84
C ASP A 124 7.64 10.49 -20.93
N GLY A 125 7.35 9.21 -20.66
CA GLY A 125 7.46 8.11 -21.62
C GLY A 125 6.38 8.12 -22.72
N GLY A 126 5.44 9.06 -22.70
CA GLY A 126 4.40 9.21 -23.72
C GLY A 126 3.27 8.17 -23.64
N TYR A 127 3.10 7.51 -22.48
CA TYR A 127 2.03 6.52 -22.31
C TYR A 127 0.65 7.20 -22.33
N SER A 128 -0.32 6.53 -22.96
CA SER A 128 -1.71 6.98 -22.95
C SER A 128 -2.37 6.70 -21.60
N ASP A 129 -3.46 7.40 -21.29
CA ASP A 129 -4.18 7.20 -20.03
C ASP A 129 -4.64 5.75 -19.88
N GLU A 130 -5.16 5.15 -20.95
CA GLU A 130 -5.55 3.73 -20.98
C GLU A 130 -4.39 2.78 -20.63
N GLN A 131 -3.19 3.04 -21.18
CA GLN A 131 -2.01 2.24 -20.86
C GLN A 131 -1.60 2.43 -19.40
N ILE A 132 -1.61 3.66 -18.90
CA ILE A 132 -1.29 3.98 -17.50
C ILE A 132 -2.29 3.30 -16.55
N HIS A 133 -3.59 3.27 -16.89
CA HIS A 133 -4.61 2.56 -16.12
C HIS A 133 -4.35 1.07 -16.02
N ILE A 134 -4.04 0.44 -17.16
CA ILE A 134 -3.69 -0.99 -17.18
C ILE A 134 -2.46 -1.21 -16.32
N ILE A 135 -1.41 -0.40 -16.49
CA ILE A 135 -0.20 -0.49 -15.68
C ILE A 135 -0.54 -0.44 -14.19
N PHE A 136 -1.25 0.59 -13.71
CA PHE A 136 -1.57 0.70 -12.28
C PHE A 136 -2.54 -0.37 -11.75
N LEU A 137 -3.37 -0.95 -12.60
CA LEU A 137 -4.23 -2.06 -12.20
C LEU A 137 -3.43 -3.34 -11.95
N PHE A 138 -2.36 -3.57 -12.70
CA PHE A 138 -1.56 -4.80 -12.64
C PHE A 138 -0.25 -4.67 -11.85
N LEU A 139 0.36 -3.48 -11.76
CA LEU A 139 1.67 -3.29 -11.12
C LEU A 139 1.73 -3.64 -9.63
N PRO A 140 0.72 -3.33 -8.80
CA PRO A 140 0.81 -3.57 -7.37
C PRO A 140 1.01 -5.05 -7.06
N PHE A 141 0.25 -5.94 -7.71
CA PHE A 141 0.28 -7.37 -7.38
C PHE A 141 -0.25 -8.32 -8.48
N GLY A 142 -0.39 -7.90 -9.74
CA GLY A 142 -1.03 -8.71 -10.78
C GLY A 142 -2.54 -8.91 -10.58
N SER A 143 -3.17 -9.76 -11.41
CA SER A 143 -4.60 -10.06 -11.27
C SER A 143 -4.94 -11.51 -11.69
N GLY A 144 -6.10 -11.98 -11.23
CA GLY A 144 -6.59 -13.34 -11.51
C GLY A 144 -5.55 -14.40 -11.16
N ARG A 145 -5.30 -15.34 -12.09
CA ARG A 145 -4.32 -16.43 -11.92
C ARG A 145 -2.86 -15.98 -11.84
N ARG A 146 -2.56 -14.70 -12.13
CA ARG A 146 -1.21 -14.11 -12.07
C ARG A 146 -1.03 -13.17 -10.87
N ILE A 147 -1.97 -13.18 -9.93
CA ILE A 147 -1.84 -12.39 -8.71
C ILE A 147 -0.67 -12.88 -7.86
N CYS A 148 0.01 -11.97 -7.16
CA CYS A 148 1.07 -12.27 -6.22
C CYS A 148 0.57 -13.22 -5.13
N ALA A 149 1.04 -14.48 -5.18
CA ALA A 149 0.71 -15.52 -4.21
C ALA A 149 1.15 -15.16 -2.78
N GLY A 150 2.05 -14.17 -2.62
CA GLY A 150 2.52 -13.68 -1.33
C GLY A 150 1.51 -12.82 -0.56
N ILE A 151 0.50 -12.21 -1.22
CA ILE A 151 -0.48 -11.33 -0.55
C ILE A 151 -1.24 -12.02 0.61
N PRO A 152 -1.88 -13.19 0.42
CA PRO A 152 -2.59 -13.85 1.51
C PRO A 152 -1.66 -14.29 2.65
N MET A 153 -0.40 -14.60 2.32
CA MET A 153 0.62 -15.03 3.27
C MET A 153 1.12 -13.86 4.13
N VAL A 154 1.51 -12.74 3.51
CA VAL A 154 2.03 -11.56 4.23
C VAL A 154 0.99 -10.97 5.19
N GLY A 155 -0.29 -10.97 4.80
CA GLY A 155 -1.40 -10.53 5.65
C GLY A 155 -1.63 -11.38 6.90
N LYS A 156 -0.99 -12.55 7.02
CA LYS A 156 -1.00 -13.40 8.21
C LYS A 156 0.34 -13.41 8.93
N ILE A 157 1.44 -13.54 8.18
CA ILE A 157 2.79 -13.71 8.75
C ILE A 157 3.29 -12.42 9.38
N VAL A 158 3.13 -11.25 8.74
CA VAL A 158 3.66 -9.99 9.29
C VAL A 158 3.00 -9.64 10.63
N PRO A 159 1.66 -9.65 10.77
CA PRO A 159 1.03 -9.40 12.06
C PRO A 159 1.41 -10.43 13.12
N LEU A 160 1.57 -11.70 12.74
CA LEU A 160 1.95 -12.77 13.67
C LEU A 160 3.40 -12.64 14.14
N ALA A 161 4.33 -12.32 13.23
CA ALA A 161 5.72 -12.07 13.57
C ALA A 161 5.83 -10.85 14.48
N LEU A 162 5.15 -9.76 14.15
CA LEU A 162 5.10 -8.56 14.98
C LEU A 162 4.52 -8.85 16.37
N ALA A 163 3.43 -9.62 16.45
CA ALA A 163 2.83 -10.02 17.73
C ALA A 163 3.81 -10.85 18.56
N HIS A 164 4.52 -11.80 17.96
CA HIS A 164 5.55 -12.58 18.65
C HIS A 164 6.70 -11.71 19.16
N LEU A 165 7.19 -10.77 18.35
CA LEU A 165 8.28 -9.86 18.73
C LEU A 165 7.87 -8.96 19.90
N ILE A 166 6.64 -8.44 19.91
CA ILE A 166 6.14 -7.59 21.00
C ILE A 166 5.85 -8.40 22.26
N HIS A 167 5.30 -9.62 22.11
CA HIS A 167 4.91 -10.46 23.23
C HIS A 167 6.12 -11.01 24.00
N ASN A 168 7.15 -11.47 23.30
CA ASN A 168 8.25 -12.21 23.92
C ASN A 168 9.45 -11.33 24.31
N PHE A 169 9.52 -10.09 23.82
CA PHE A 169 10.67 -9.22 24.06
C PHE A 169 10.27 -7.84 24.57
N ASP A 170 11.06 -7.34 25.52
CA ASP A 170 11.23 -5.92 25.81
C ASP A 170 12.33 -5.38 24.91
N TRP A 171 12.05 -4.28 24.22
CA TRP A 171 12.97 -3.67 23.27
C TRP A 171 13.54 -2.39 23.89
N SER A 172 14.87 -2.22 23.77
CA SER A 172 15.56 -0.99 24.17
C SER A 172 16.49 -0.53 23.06
N LEU A 173 16.67 0.79 22.93
CA LEU A 173 17.64 1.35 21.99
C LEU A 173 19.07 1.18 22.52
N PRO A 174 20.05 0.99 21.63
CA PRO A 174 21.46 0.93 22.04
C PRO A 174 21.91 2.28 22.62
N ASN A 175 22.96 2.25 23.45
CA ASN A 175 23.65 3.44 23.96
C ASN A 175 22.78 4.47 24.70
N ASN A 176 21.66 4.06 25.28
CA ASN A 176 20.69 4.94 25.95
C ASN A 176 20.10 6.04 25.06
N MET A 177 20.09 5.82 23.74
CA MET A 177 19.45 6.71 22.78
C MET A 177 17.97 6.88 23.09
N LEU A 178 17.46 8.10 22.95
CA LEU A 178 16.04 8.39 23.13
C LEU A 178 15.24 8.03 21.87
N PRO A 179 13.97 7.60 21.99
CA PRO A 179 13.15 7.29 20.83
C PRO A 179 13.00 8.44 19.82
N ASP A 180 13.07 9.68 20.28
CA ASP A 180 12.94 10.87 19.43
C ASP A 180 14.22 11.18 18.62
N GLU A 181 15.34 10.52 18.94
CA GLU A 181 16.62 10.65 18.22
C GLU A 181 16.74 9.66 17.06
N LEU A 182 15.75 8.76 16.90
CA LEU A 182 15.71 7.82 15.79
C LEU A 182 15.47 8.57 14.47
N ASP A 183 16.44 8.48 13.58
CA ASP A 183 16.24 8.83 12.17
C ASP A 183 15.10 7.97 11.60
N MET A 184 14.08 8.59 11.02
CA MET A 184 12.94 7.92 10.38
C MET A 184 12.94 8.08 8.86
N ASP A 185 14.01 8.63 8.29
CA ASP A 185 14.14 8.84 6.87
C ASP A 185 14.31 7.52 6.11
N GLU A 186 13.95 7.57 4.83
CA GLU A 186 13.90 6.42 3.94
C GLU A 186 14.79 6.66 2.72
N ARG A 187 15.53 5.63 2.32
CA ARG A 187 16.31 5.64 1.08
C ARG A 187 15.56 4.93 -0.03
N TYR A 188 15.61 5.53 -1.22
CA TYR A 188 15.01 4.96 -2.42
C TYR A 188 15.94 3.89 -3.04
N GLY A 189 15.36 2.72 -3.35
CA GLY A 189 16.02 1.60 -4.02
C GLY A 189 14.98 0.63 -4.59
N ILE A 190 15.38 -0.57 -5.04
CA ILE A 190 14.43 -1.62 -5.52
C ILE A 190 13.37 -1.93 -4.44
N THR A 191 13.76 -1.82 -3.17
CA THR A 191 12.86 -1.82 -2.02
C THR A 191 13.07 -0.53 -1.23
N MET A 192 11.98 0.09 -0.76
CA MET A 192 12.04 1.21 0.19
C MET A 192 12.64 0.71 1.51
N MET A 193 13.75 1.30 1.94
CA MET A 193 14.48 0.92 3.15
C MET A 193 14.67 2.15 4.02
N LYS A 194 14.79 1.94 5.33
CA LYS A 194 15.27 2.98 6.25
C LYS A 194 16.65 3.48 5.78
N GLU A 195 16.88 4.79 5.84
CA GLU A 195 18.17 5.40 5.53
C GLU A 195 19.24 4.84 6.48
N GLN A 196 18.99 4.95 7.79
CA GLN A 196 19.74 4.24 8.83
C GLN A 196 19.01 2.99 9.31
N PRO A 197 19.62 1.79 9.25
CA PRO A 197 19.02 0.56 9.76
C PRO A 197 18.56 0.70 11.21
N LEU A 198 17.37 0.17 11.53
CA LEU A 198 16.86 0.18 12.90
C LEU A 198 17.59 -0.88 13.73
N GLU A 199 18.40 -0.45 14.68
CA GLU A 199 19.06 -1.32 15.65
C GLU A 199 18.31 -1.33 16.99
N LEU A 200 18.05 -2.54 17.52
CA LEU A 200 17.36 -2.73 18.78
C LEU A 200 18.03 -3.82 19.61
N VAL A 201 18.02 -3.65 20.93
CA VAL A 201 18.48 -4.65 21.89
C VAL A 201 17.27 -5.43 22.44
N PRO A 202 17.10 -6.72 22.08
CA PRO A 202 16.03 -7.55 22.63
C PRO A 202 16.36 -8.05 24.04
N LYS A 203 15.41 -7.94 24.96
CA LYS A 203 15.44 -8.58 26.28
C LYS A 203 14.26 -9.51 26.41
N TRP A 204 14.49 -10.76 26.80
CA TRP A 204 13.42 -11.74 26.96
C TRP A 204 12.46 -11.32 28.08
N LYS A 205 11.15 -11.27 27.79
CA LYS A 205 10.10 -11.11 28.79
C LYS A 205 9.90 -12.43 29.50
N LYS A 206 10.27 -12.49 30.78
CA LYS A 206 10.00 -13.66 31.64
C LYS A 206 8.51 -13.84 31.89
#